data_AF-A0A2V5SXG8-F1
#
_entry.id   AF-A0A2V5SXG8-F1
#
_cell.length_a   1.000
_cell.length_b   1.000
_cell.length_c   1.000
_cell.angle_alpha   90.00
_cell.angle_beta   90.00
_cell.angle_gamma   90.00
#
_symmetry.space_group_name_H-M   'P 1'
#
loop_
_entity.id
_entity.type
_entity.pdbx_description
1 polymer ?
#
loop_
_entity_poly.entity_id
_entity_poly.type
_entity_poly.pdbx_seq_one_letter_code
_entity_poly.pdbx_strand_id
1 'polypeptide(L)'
;GERISSVFNGASDKDAYNQVALIPKERTIKVPSDAKRKRLENLYAQVRKIRESKTGYERLGEIWETQQAEHPEDWLLSMEIFEILDTTDQQPELKARIEKFLNERKAKTKDLSTLISWGFRLVEYHKKPEYQATLQSSPK
;
A
#
# COMPACT_ATOMS: atom_id res chain seq x y z
N GLY A 1 -5.24 22.92 -34.14
CA GLY A 1 -6.26 22.04 -33.56
C GLY A 1 -5.76 20.63 -33.73
N GLU A 2 -5.21 20.06 -32.66
CA GLU A 2 -4.54 18.76 -32.72
C GLU A 2 -5.19 17.81 -31.71
N ARG A 3 -5.52 16.61 -32.22
CA ARG A 3 -6.21 15.53 -31.54
C ARG A 3 -5.33 14.96 -30.44
N ILE A 4 -5.83 14.91 -29.21
CA ILE A 4 -5.21 14.13 -28.14
C ILE A 4 -5.62 12.67 -28.32
N SER A 5 -4.64 11.82 -28.62
CA SER A 5 -4.73 10.37 -28.62
C SER A 5 -4.92 9.86 -27.18
N SER A 6 -6.12 9.35 -26.90
CA SER A 6 -6.43 8.61 -25.68
C SER A 6 -5.67 7.28 -25.67
N VAL A 7 -4.80 7.08 -24.68
CA VAL A 7 -4.13 5.78 -24.47
C VAL A 7 -5.12 4.86 -23.74
N PHE A 8 -5.44 3.76 -24.42
CA PHE A 8 -6.31 2.67 -24.02
C PHE A 8 -5.84 2.02 -22.71
N ASN A 9 -6.69 2.05 -21.67
CA ASN A 9 -6.70 1.04 -20.61
C ASN A 9 -7.42 -0.22 -21.15
N GLY A 10 -6.71 -1.05 -21.91
CA GLY A 10 -7.14 -2.44 -22.14
C GLY A 10 -6.52 -3.33 -21.05
N ALA A 11 -7.21 -4.15 -20.28
CA ALA A 11 -8.60 -4.57 -20.29
C ALA A 11 -9.16 -4.45 -18.85
N SER A 12 -10.14 -3.56 -18.68
CA SER A 12 -11.11 -3.66 -17.60
C SER A 12 -12.36 -4.23 -18.26
N ASP A 13 -12.45 -5.55 -18.31
CA ASP A 13 -13.61 -6.26 -18.84
C ASP A 13 -14.82 -5.98 -17.93
N LYS A 14 -15.58 -4.96 -18.33
CA LYS A 14 -16.98 -4.78 -17.97
C LYS A 14 -17.79 -5.27 -19.16
N ASP A 15 -18.23 -6.52 -19.13
CA ASP A 15 -19.45 -6.95 -19.82
C ASP A 15 -19.89 -8.33 -19.32
N ALA A 16 -20.94 -8.34 -18.50
CA ALA A 16 -22.02 -9.34 -18.53
C ALA A 16 -22.96 -9.11 -17.32
N TYR A 17 -23.75 -8.04 -17.41
CA TYR A 17 -24.99 -7.94 -16.64
C TYR A 17 -26.04 -8.79 -17.39
N ASN A 18 -26.53 -9.88 -16.78
CA ASN A 18 -27.96 -10.17 -16.53
C ASN A 18 -28.31 -11.69 -16.50
N GLN A 19 -29.17 -12.06 -15.54
CA GLN A 19 -30.04 -13.26 -15.40
C GLN A 19 -29.33 -14.58 -15.02
N VAL A 20 -29.71 -15.36 -14.01
CA VAL A 20 -31.01 -15.61 -13.36
C VAL A 20 -30.73 -15.91 -11.87
N ALA A 21 -31.60 -15.45 -10.97
CA ALA A 21 -31.55 -15.81 -9.56
C ALA A 21 -31.75 -17.33 -9.38
N LEU A 22 -30.67 -18.07 -9.13
CA LEU A 22 -30.76 -19.30 -8.36
C LEU A 22 -30.09 -19.03 -7.02
N ILE A 23 -30.92 -18.92 -5.99
CA ILE A 23 -30.48 -18.90 -4.59
C ILE A 23 -29.94 -20.31 -4.30
N PRO A 24 -28.62 -20.52 -4.15
CA PRO A 24 -28.13 -21.82 -3.72
C PRO A 24 -28.42 -21.92 -2.22
N LYS A 25 -29.27 -22.88 -1.84
CA LYS A 25 -29.42 -23.29 -0.44
C LYS A 25 -28.21 -24.14 -0.03
N GLU A 26 -27.03 -23.54 -0.01
CA GLU A 26 -25.86 -24.15 0.61
C GLU A 26 -25.19 -23.12 1.51
N ARG A 27 -25.12 -23.45 2.79
CA ARG A 27 -24.36 -22.68 3.77
C ARG A 27 -22.89 -22.90 3.45
N THR A 28 -22.32 -22.10 2.56
CA THR A 28 -20.88 -22.01 2.39
C THR A 28 -20.31 -21.55 3.72
N ILE A 29 -19.68 -22.46 4.45
CA ILE A 29 -18.94 -22.16 5.67
C ILE A 29 -17.92 -21.10 5.27
N LYS A 30 -18.13 -19.84 5.69
CA LYS A 30 -17.22 -18.74 5.36
C LYS A 30 -15.85 -19.07 5.95
N VAL A 31 -14.96 -19.42 5.05
CA VAL A 31 -13.63 -19.97 5.29
C VAL A 31 -12.75 -18.94 6.02
N PRO A 32 -11.82 -19.34 6.92
CA PRO A 32 -10.87 -18.49 7.67
C PRO A 32 -10.09 -17.42 6.88
N SER A 33 -10.09 -17.48 5.54
CA SER A 33 -9.54 -16.45 4.64
C SER A 33 -10.11 -15.05 4.90
N ASP A 34 -11.39 -14.94 5.28
CA ASP A 34 -12.05 -13.65 5.57
C ASP A 34 -11.43 -12.97 6.80
N ALA A 35 -11.07 -13.75 7.83
CA ALA A 35 -10.47 -13.22 9.05
C ALA A 35 -9.04 -12.72 8.83
N LYS A 36 -8.19 -13.50 8.14
CA LYS A 36 -6.82 -13.08 7.78
C LYS A 36 -6.87 -11.81 6.93
N ARG A 37 -7.73 -11.76 5.91
CA ARG A 37 -7.88 -10.55 5.08
C ARG A 37 -8.34 -9.33 5.88
N LYS A 38 -9.35 -9.49 6.74
CA LYS A 38 -9.83 -8.40 7.62
C LYS A 38 -8.75 -7.89 8.56
N ARG A 39 -7.86 -8.77 9.06
CA ARG A 39 -6.72 -8.38 9.88
C ARG A 39 -5.77 -7.47 9.09
N LEU A 40 -5.40 -7.87 7.88
CA LEU A 40 -4.56 -7.03 7.01
C LEU A 40 -5.22 -5.68 6.72
N GLU A 41 -6.49 -5.67 6.31
CA GLU A 41 -7.26 -4.45 6.04
C GLU A 41 -7.29 -3.53 7.28
N ASN A 42 -7.41 -4.10 8.48
CA ASN A 42 -7.34 -3.33 9.73
C ASN A 42 -5.95 -2.73 9.97
N LEU A 43 -4.86 -3.45 9.70
CA LEU A 43 -3.50 -2.91 9.79
C LEU A 43 -3.30 -1.72 8.84
N TYR A 44 -3.78 -1.84 7.59
CA TYR A 44 -3.79 -0.73 6.63
C TYR A 44 -4.59 0.47 7.14
N ALA A 45 -5.78 0.24 7.70
CA ALA A 45 -6.60 1.31 8.25
C ALA A 45 -5.89 2.05 9.40
N GLN A 46 -5.14 1.33 10.25
CA GLN A 46 -4.37 1.92 11.33
C GLN A 46 -3.22 2.79 10.80
N VAL A 47 -2.44 2.30 9.83
CA VAL A 47 -1.35 3.09 9.20
C VAL A 47 -1.90 4.34 8.52
N ARG A 48 -3.01 4.20 7.78
CA ARG A 48 -3.69 5.33 7.16
C ARG A 48 -4.13 6.38 8.18
N LYS A 49 -4.71 5.95 9.31
CA LYS A 49 -5.10 6.84 10.40
C LYS A 49 -3.90 7.61 10.96
N ILE A 50 -2.77 6.92 11.20
CA ILE A 50 -1.52 7.55 11.68
C ILE A 50 -1.03 8.60 10.68
N ARG A 51 -1.05 8.29 9.38
CA ARG A 51 -0.67 9.24 8.32
C ARG A 51 -1.56 10.48 8.30
N GLU A 52 -2.87 10.30 8.36
CA GLU A 52 -3.86 11.38 8.28
C GLU A 52 -3.85 12.24 9.56
N SER A 53 -3.74 11.62 10.73
CA SER A 53 -3.72 12.34 12.01
C SER A 53 -2.35 12.94 12.35
N LYS A 54 -1.29 12.45 11.70
CA LYS A 54 0.12 12.82 11.98
C LYS A 54 0.54 12.61 13.43
N THR A 55 -0.01 11.57 14.07
CA THR A 55 0.23 11.22 15.48
C THR A 55 0.25 9.70 15.66
N GLY A 56 0.84 9.21 16.76
CA GLY A 56 0.82 7.78 17.09
C GLY A 56 1.88 6.96 16.35
N TYR A 57 3.00 7.60 15.96
CA TYR A 57 4.07 6.96 15.22
C TYR A 57 4.71 5.80 15.99
N GLU A 58 4.71 5.84 17.32
CA GLU A 58 5.21 4.79 18.21
C GLU A 58 4.53 3.42 17.96
N ARG A 59 3.31 3.43 17.40
CA ARG A 59 2.57 2.19 17.08
C ARG A 59 3.02 1.55 15.78
N LEU A 60 3.75 2.26 14.91
CA LEU A 60 4.20 1.73 13.62
C LEU A 60 5.08 0.48 13.76
N GLY A 61 5.90 0.42 14.82
CA GLY A 61 6.71 -0.76 15.13
C GLY A 61 5.85 -1.98 15.41
N GLU A 62 4.86 -1.86 16.29
CA GLU A 62 3.92 -2.95 16.63
C GLU A 62 3.13 -3.42 15.41
N ILE A 63 2.63 -2.48 14.61
CA ILE A 63 1.89 -2.78 13.38
C ILE A 63 2.78 -3.55 12.40
N TRP A 64 4.03 -3.13 12.22
CA TRP A 64 4.96 -3.80 11.32
C TRP A 64 5.31 -5.22 11.80
N GLU A 65 5.60 -5.41 13.08
CA GLU A 65 5.86 -6.75 13.64
C GLU A 65 4.65 -7.67 13.48
N THR A 66 3.43 -7.13 13.70
CA THR A 66 2.18 -7.88 13.48
C THR A 66 2.00 -8.25 12.01
N GLN A 67 2.26 -7.33 11.09
CA GLN A 67 2.25 -7.61 9.65
C GLN A 67 3.26 -8.69 9.28
N GLN A 68 4.47 -8.66 9.84
CA GLN A 68 5.50 -9.65 9.54
C GLN A 68 5.11 -11.04 10.05
N ALA A 69 4.44 -11.13 11.21
CA ALA A 69 3.98 -12.39 11.78
C ALA A 69 2.79 -12.98 11.00
N GLU A 70 1.78 -12.18 10.68
CA GLU A 70 0.53 -12.66 10.09
C GLU A 70 0.52 -12.64 8.55
N HIS A 71 1.24 -11.68 7.97
CA HIS A 71 1.23 -11.33 6.55
C HIS A 71 2.64 -11.06 6.00
N PRO A 72 3.60 -11.99 6.16
CA PRO A 72 4.99 -11.77 5.74
C PRO A 72 5.13 -11.49 4.24
N GLU A 73 4.17 -11.88 3.42
CA GLU A 73 4.14 -11.65 1.97
C GLU A 73 3.80 -10.20 1.59
N ASP A 74 3.21 -9.42 2.49
CA ASP A 74 2.75 -8.07 2.22
C ASP A 74 3.89 -7.05 2.34
N TRP A 75 4.48 -6.71 1.19
CA TRP A 75 5.53 -5.70 1.12
C TRP A 75 4.97 -4.27 1.05
N LEU A 76 3.71 -4.11 0.63
CA LEU A 76 3.14 -2.79 0.37
C LEU A 76 2.83 -2.05 1.69
N LEU A 77 2.34 -2.73 2.72
CA LEU A 77 2.16 -2.10 4.03
C LEU A 77 3.50 -1.67 4.64
N SER A 78 4.54 -2.50 4.48
CA SER A 78 5.91 -2.13 4.85
C SER A 78 6.38 -0.87 4.12
N MET A 79 6.08 -0.71 2.84
CA MET A 79 6.41 0.48 2.06
C MET A 79 5.66 1.73 2.57
N GLU A 80 4.38 1.62 2.90
CA GLU A 80 3.59 2.74 3.48
C GLU A 80 4.18 3.21 4.82
N ILE A 81 4.56 2.26 5.69
CA ILE A 81 5.20 2.58 6.97
C ILE A 81 6.56 3.25 6.73
N PHE A 82 7.36 2.75 5.78
CA PHE A 82 8.63 3.36 5.40
C PHE A 82 8.46 4.83 4.96
N GLU A 83 7.48 5.13 4.10
CA GLU A 83 7.21 6.51 3.65
C GLU A 83 6.89 7.45 4.82
N ILE A 84 6.07 6.98 5.77
CA ILE A 84 5.73 7.78 6.96
C ILE A 84 6.98 8.05 7.80
N LEU A 85 7.79 7.03 8.08
CA LEU A 85 9.02 7.18 8.87
C LEU A 85 10.04 8.08 8.15
N ASP A 86 10.15 7.95 6.83
CA ASP A 86 11.05 8.76 6.00
C ASP A 86 10.63 10.24 5.91
N THR A 87 9.32 10.51 5.96
CA THR A 87 8.77 11.88 5.96
C THR A 87 8.84 12.55 7.33
N THR A 88 8.66 11.77 8.40
CA THR A 88 8.58 12.30 9.77
C THR A 88 9.92 12.27 10.51
N ASP A 89 10.92 11.60 9.93
CA ASP A 89 12.23 11.33 10.52
C ASP A 89 12.14 10.70 11.93
N GLN A 90 11.10 9.88 12.14
CA GLN A 90 10.85 9.16 13.38
C GLN A 90 11.40 7.74 13.29
N GLN A 91 11.84 7.20 14.44
CA GLN A 91 12.28 5.79 14.58
C GLN A 91 13.23 5.32 13.47
N PRO A 92 14.43 5.91 13.33
CA PRO A 92 15.38 5.58 12.27
C PRO A 92 15.78 4.10 12.26
N GLU A 93 15.83 3.45 13.43
CA GLU A 93 16.11 2.02 13.55
C GLU A 93 15.01 1.15 12.90
N LEU A 94 13.74 1.49 13.12
CA LEU A 94 12.62 0.79 12.49
C LEU A 94 12.65 0.98 10.98
N LYS A 95 12.90 2.21 10.51
CA LYS A 95 13.03 2.53 9.09
C LYS A 95 14.11 1.66 8.43
N ALA A 96 15.29 1.56 9.04
CA ALA A 96 16.38 0.73 8.51
C ALA A 96 16.02 -0.76 8.46
N ARG A 97 15.29 -1.28 9.46
CA ARG A 97 14.79 -2.67 9.46
C ARG A 97 13.81 -2.92 8.31
N ILE A 98 12.88 -1.98 8.08
CA ILE A 98 11.89 -2.07 6.99
C ILE A 98 12.57 -1.96 5.63
N GLU A 99 13.52 -1.04 5.48
CA GLU A 99 14.30 -0.87 4.26
C GLU A 99 15.06 -2.15 3.90
N LYS A 100 15.71 -2.78 4.88
CA LYS A 100 16.38 -4.06 4.71
C LYS A 100 15.39 -5.14 4.24
N PHE A 101 14.23 -5.25 4.90
CA PHE A 101 13.19 -6.20 4.51
C PHE A 101 12.71 -5.98 3.06
N LEU A 102 12.44 -4.73 2.67
CA LEU A 102 12.02 -4.40 1.31
C LEU A 102 13.10 -4.75 0.28
N ASN A 103 14.37 -4.49 0.59
CA ASN A 103 15.49 -4.89 -0.27
C ASN A 103 15.64 -6.41 -0.38
N GLU A 104 15.41 -7.16 0.69
CA GLU A 104 15.37 -8.63 0.64
C GLU A 104 14.19 -9.14 -0.21
N ARG A 105 13.03 -8.48 -0.13
CA ARG A 105 11.85 -8.81 -0.95
C ARG A 105 12.06 -8.50 -2.43
N LYS A 106 12.72 -7.38 -2.71
CA LYS A 106 13.14 -6.95 -4.05
C LYS A 106 13.95 -8.06 -4.75
N ALA A 107 14.78 -8.80 -4.01
CA ALA A 107 15.61 -9.87 -4.56
C ALA A 107 14.85 -11.18 -4.90
N LYS A 108 13.60 -11.36 -4.44
CA LYS A 108 12.87 -12.63 -4.62
C LYS A 108 12.30 -12.82 -6.03
N THR A 109 11.75 -11.76 -6.62
CA THR A 109 11.11 -11.81 -7.94
C THR A 109 11.32 -10.51 -8.69
N LYS A 110 11.45 -10.61 -10.02
CA LYS A 110 11.70 -9.46 -10.89
C LYS A 110 10.58 -8.42 -10.79
N ASP A 111 9.32 -8.86 -10.66
CA ASP A 111 8.17 -7.96 -10.55
C ASP A 111 8.19 -7.16 -9.25
N LEU A 112 8.43 -7.82 -8.11
CA LEU A 112 8.62 -7.14 -6.83
C LEU A 112 9.83 -6.19 -6.88
N SER A 113 10.87 -6.57 -7.60
CA SER A 113 12.05 -5.72 -7.75
C SER A 113 11.72 -4.36 -8.34
N THR A 114 10.96 -4.36 -9.43
CA THR A 114 10.51 -3.14 -10.10
C THR A 114 9.57 -2.33 -9.21
N LEU A 115 8.56 -2.96 -8.61
CA LEU A 115 7.55 -2.27 -7.80
C LEU A 115 8.15 -1.62 -6.54
N ILE A 116 9.00 -2.34 -5.81
CA ILE A 116 9.66 -1.82 -4.61
C ILE A 116 10.63 -0.69 -4.99
N SER A 117 11.39 -0.83 -6.08
CA SER A 117 12.29 0.23 -6.54
C SER A 117 11.53 1.50 -6.94
N TRP A 118 10.37 1.35 -7.57
CA TRP A 118 9.50 2.47 -7.90
C TRP A 118 8.93 3.12 -6.63
N GLY A 119 8.56 2.32 -5.63
CA GLY A 119 8.18 2.80 -4.31
C GLY A 119 9.25 3.71 -3.69
N PHE A 120 10.50 3.23 -3.58
CA PHE A 120 11.60 4.06 -3.06
C PHE A 120 11.79 5.35 -3.84
N ARG A 121 11.76 5.27 -5.18
CA ARG A 121 11.89 6.45 -6.03
C ARG A 121 10.74 7.44 -5.85
N LEU A 122 9.52 6.95 -5.61
CA LEU A 122 8.35 7.79 -5.34
C LEU A 122 8.52 8.57 -4.03
N VAL A 123 9.00 7.90 -2.99
CA VAL A 123 9.32 8.54 -1.70
C VAL A 123 10.37 9.64 -1.88
N GLU A 124 11.46 9.36 -2.61
CA GLU A 124 12.47 10.37 -2.94
C GLU A 124 11.89 11.53 -3.77
N TYR A 125 10.99 11.24 -4.70
CA TYR A 125 10.35 12.24 -5.53
C TYR A 125 9.46 13.19 -4.70
N HIS A 126 8.71 12.67 -3.73
CA HIS A 126 7.89 13.49 -2.82
C HIS A 126 8.71 14.44 -1.93
N LYS A 127 10.02 14.19 -1.76
CA LYS A 127 10.95 15.08 -1.06
C LYS A 127 11.45 16.24 -1.90
N LYS A 128 11.30 16.21 -3.22
CA LYS A 128 11.80 17.29 -4.07
C LYS A 128 11.04 18.60 -3.79
N PRO A 129 11.75 19.72 -3.60
CA PRO A 129 11.13 21.00 -3.22
C PRO A 129 10.14 21.50 -4.28
N GLU A 130 10.41 21.22 -5.56
CA GLU A 130 9.53 21.53 -6.69
C GLU A 130 8.15 20.87 -6.53
N TYR A 131 8.10 19.61 -6.07
CA TYR A 131 6.85 18.88 -5.87
C TYR A 131 6.13 19.31 -4.59
N GLN A 132 6.85 19.62 -3.51
CA GLN A 132 6.21 20.15 -2.30
C GLN A 132 5.61 21.53 -2.53
N ALA A 133 6.23 22.35 -3.38
CA ALA A 133 5.70 23.65 -3.77
C ALA A 133 4.39 23.54 -4.56
N THR A 134 4.20 22.52 -5.40
CA THR A 134 2.92 22.31 -6.12
C THR A 134 1.80 21.84 -5.21
N LEU A 135 2.09 21.03 -4.17
CA LEU A 135 1.10 20.65 -3.16
C LEU A 135 0.67 21.83 -2.29
N GLN A 136 1.59 22.74 -1.93
CA GLN A 136 1.28 23.92 -1.12
C GLN A 136 0.53 25.02 -1.91
N SER A 137 0.72 25.08 -3.23
CA SER A 137 0.10 26.07 -4.11
C SER A 137 -1.23 25.63 -4.72
N SER A 138 -1.64 24.36 -4.51
CA SER A 138 -2.94 23.87 -4.97
C SER A 138 -4.06 24.38 -4.04
N PRO A 139 -5.07 25.10 -4.56
CA PRO A 139 -6.21 25.53 -3.75
C PRO A 139 -7.01 24.32 -3.26
N LYS A 140 -7.44 24.36 -1.99
CA LYS A 140 -8.28 23.34 -1.34
C LYS A 140 -9.69 23.28 -1.93
#